data_AF-E3QPA3-F1
#
_entry.id   AF-E3QPA3-F1
#
_cell.length_a   1.000
_cell.length_b   1.000
_cell.length_c   1.000
_cell.angle_alpha   90.00
_cell.angle_beta   90.00
_cell.angle_gamma   90.00
#
_symmetry.space_group_name_H-M   'P 1'
#
loop_
_entity.id
_entity.type
_entity.pdbx_description
1 polymer ?
#
loop_
_entity_poly.entity_id
_entity_poly.type
_entity_poly.pdbx_seq_one_letter_code
_entity_poly.pdbx_strand_id
1 'polypeptide(L)'
;MKQMCSHEHVQSLLEAWARTCNRQLVFAKHFFFNIGTGHQKSLPGMYRTLLHGILESCPDLTRSALPNLWTKARGTPWQVGKEVHVSDRDVRKAFDYIVESSKTDDKLGFCFFIDGLDELENTSEFSHGDLVSLLNDWHRRSSGHVKLVVSSREHNVFVDGFSTSQRICLHEITRWDLERFSKDKLNGIQSSQVRDEIVYKIVEKAQGIFFWVTLVVT
;
A
#
# COMPACT_ATOMS: atom_id res chain seq x y z
N MET A 1 -5.89 -0.24 -5.32
CA MET A 1 -5.30 0.80 -4.45
C MET A 1 -5.10 2.17 -5.13
N LYS A 2 -4.69 2.22 -6.41
CA LYS A 2 -4.29 3.47 -7.12
C LYS A 2 -5.31 4.61 -7.10
N GLN A 3 -6.60 4.34 -7.30
CA GLN A 3 -7.63 5.38 -7.26
C GLN A 3 -7.95 5.82 -5.82
N MET A 4 -7.82 4.92 -4.85
CA MET A 4 -8.10 5.22 -3.43
C MET A 4 -7.06 6.17 -2.83
N CYS A 5 -5.77 6.00 -3.17
CA CYS A 5 -4.72 6.88 -2.64
C CYS A 5 -4.82 8.34 -3.14
N SER A 6 -5.50 8.56 -4.26
CA SER A 6 -5.77 9.89 -4.83
C SER A 6 -7.17 10.42 -4.52
N HIS A 7 -7.99 9.65 -3.78
CA HIS A 7 -9.36 10.04 -3.51
C HIS A 7 -9.42 11.12 -2.42
N GLU A 8 -10.05 12.26 -2.71
CA GLU A 8 -10.09 13.44 -1.82
C GLU A 8 -10.61 13.11 -0.42
N HIS A 9 -11.67 12.29 -0.34
CA HIS A 9 -12.21 11.87 0.95
C HIS A 9 -11.21 11.07 1.80
N VAL A 10 -10.44 10.17 1.19
CA VAL A 10 -9.43 9.36 1.89
C VAL A 10 -8.30 10.26 2.38
N GLN A 11 -7.85 11.19 1.54
CA GLN A 11 -6.84 12.18 1.93
C GLN A 11 -7.33 13.05 3.09
N SER A 12 -8.56 13.56 3.02
CA SER A 12 -9.17 14.38 4.08
C SER A 12 -9.22 13.65 5.42
N LEU A 13 -9.58 12.37 5.42
CA LEU A 13 -9.61 11.54 6.64
C LEU A 13 -8.20 11.31 7.21
N LEU A 14 -7.21 11.07 6.35
CA LEU A 14 -5.82 10.88 6.78
C LEU A 14 -5.21 12.18 7.30
N GLU A 15 -5.54 13.31 6.69
CA GLU A 15 -5.14 14.62 7.20
C GLU A 15 -5.80 14.92 8.55
N ALA A 16 -7.08 14.59 8.73
CA ALA A 16 -7.75 14.75 10.02
C ALA A 16 -7.08 13.90 11.12
N TRP A 17 -6.67 12.67 10.79
CA TRP A 17 -5.86 11.83 11.67
C TRP A 17 -4.54 12.51 12.05
N ALA A 18 -3.78 13.02 11.08
CA ALA A 18 -2.51 13.70 11.35
C ALA A 18 -2.69 14.99 12.18
N ARG A 19 -3.71 15.80 11.86
CA ARG A 19 -4.06 17.04 12.57
C ARG A 19 -4.47 16.80 14.03
N THR A 20 -5.05 15.64 14.35
CA THR A 20 -5.41 15.29 15.74
C THR A 20 -4.18 15.29 16.67
N CYS A 21 -3.00 15.01 16.12
CA CYS A 21 -1.72 15.08 16.82
C CYS A 21 -0.86 16.30 16.40
N ASN A 22 -1.44 17.30 15.73
CA ASN A 22 -0.75 18.47 15.18
C ASN A 22 0.43 18.14 14.23
N ARG A 23 0.27 17.08 13.42
CA ARG A 23 1.28 16.61 12.47
C ARG A 23 0.98 17.05 11.04
N GLN A 24 2.02 17.40 10.30
CA GLN A 24 1.98 17.47 8.84
C GLN A 24 2.06 16.06 8.26
N LEU A 25 1.14 15.75 7.35
CA LEU A 25 1.05 14.45 6.72
C LEU A 25 1.96 14.35 5.49
N VAL A 26 2.74 13.27 5.43
CA VAL A 26 3.58 12.90 4.30
C VAL A 26 3.08 11.60 3.70
N PHE A 27 2.84 11.62 2.40
CA PHE A 27 2.42 10.44 1.66
C PHE A 27 3.58 9.82 0.90
N ALA A 28 3.67 8.50 0.94
CA ALA A 28 4.47 7.75 -0.03
C ALA A 28 3.69 6.54 -0.50
N LYS A 29 3.95 6.12 -1.74
CA LYS A 29 3.21 5.02 -2.36
C LYS A 29 4.15 4.13 -3.16
N HIS A 30 3.92 2.84 -3.06
CA HIS A 30 4.57 1.83 -3.89
C HIS A 30 3.53 0.84 -4.40
N PHE A 31 3.71 0.39 -5.63
CA PHE A 31 2.83 -0.60 -6.24
C PHE A 31 3.72 -1.71 -6.75
N PHE A 32 3.63 -2.87 -6.13
CA PHE A 32 4.29 -4.05 -6.65
C PHE A 32 3.67 -4.43 -7.98
N PHE A 33 4.50 -4.84 -8.92
CA PHE A 33 4.06 -5.36 -10.20
C PHE A 33 5.00 -6.46 -10.68
N ASN A 34 4.54 -7.71 -10.66
CA ASN A 34 5.39 -8.87 -10.94
C ASN A 34 5.91 -8.89 -12.40
N ILE A 35 5.14 -8.36 -13.35
CA ILE A 35 5.55 -8.21 -14.77
C ILE A 35 6.36 -6.91 -14.98
N GLY A 36 6.58 -6.13 -13.92
CA GLY A 36 7.32 -4.88 -13.96
C GLY A 36 8.84 -5.05 -14.04
N THR A 37 9.53 -3.91 -13.98
CA THR A 37 10.99 -3.86 -13.85
C THR A 37 11.45 -4.49 -12.53
N GLY A 38 12.73 -4.88 -12.41
CA GLY A 38 13.26 -5.50 -11.19
C GLY A 38 12.98 -4.68 -9.90
N HIS A 39 12.93 -3.36 -9.98
CA HIS A 39 12.58 -2.50 -8.84
C HIS A 39 11.08 -2.48 -8.51
N GLN A 40 10.21 -2.76 -9.48
CA GLN A 40 8.75 -2.77 -9.25
C GLN A 40 8.27 -4.05 -8.57
N LYS A 41 9.10 -5.10 -8.49
CA LYS A 41 8.74 -6.37 -7.83
C LYS A 41 9.64 -6.73 -6.65
N SER A 42 10.56 -5.85 -6.26
CA SER A 42 11.58 -6.16 -5.25
C SER A 42 11.53 -5.23 -4.04
N LEU A 43 11.97 -5.76 -2.90
CA LEU A 43 12.05 -5.02 -1.65
C LEU A 43 12.92 -3.76 -1.74
N PRO A 44 14.12 -3.78 -2.37
CA PRO A 44 14.91 -2.56 -2.54
C PRO A 44 14.19 -1.46 -3.33
N GLY A 45 13.43 -1.86 -4.36
CA GLY A 45 12.65 -0.92 -5.14
C GLY A 45 11.47 -0.31 -4.36
N MET A 46 10.84 -1.07 -3.46
CA MET A 46 9.85 -0.53 -2.51
C MET A 46 10.48 0.55 -1.62
N TYR A 47 11.60 0.24 -0.96
CA TYR A 47 12.32 1.20 -0.12
C TYR A 47 12.71 2.46 -0.89
N ARG A 48 13.24 2.32 -2.10
CA ARG A 48 13.62 3.45 -2.97
C ARG A 48 12.43 4.33 -3.31
N THR A 49 11.32 3.72 -3.72
CA THR A 49 10.11 4.45 -4.10
C THR A 49 9.51 5.20 -2.91
N LEU A 50 9.43 4.54 -1.75
CA LEU A 50 8.88 5.15 -0.55
C LEU A 50 9.79 6.28 -0.04
N LEU A 51 11.11 6.06 0.03
CA LEU A 51 12.06 7.09 0.44
C LEU A 51 12.00 8.30 -0.50
N HIS A 52 11.97 8.06 -1.81
CA HIS A 52 11.83 9.15 -2.79
C HIS A 52 10.56 9.96 -2.53
N GLY A 53 9.40 9.33 -2.37
CA GLY A 53 8.15 10.04 -2.11
C GLY A 53 8.16 10.87 -0.82
N ILE A 54 8.83 10.36 0.23
CA ILE A 54 9.02 11.11 1.48
C ILE A 54 9.89 12.35 1.24
N LEU A 55 11.06 12.17 0.61
CA LEU A 55 12.02 13.26 0.41
C LEU A 55 11.53 14.30 -0.61
N GLU A 56 10.71 13.90 -1.58
CA GLU A 56 10.04 14.80 -2.51
C GLU A 56 9.02 15.69 -1.79
N SER A 57 8.28 15.13 -0.83
CA SER A 57 7.30 15.88 -0.03
C SER A 57 7.94 16.74 1.06
N CYS A 58 9.04 16.26 1.66
CA CYS A 58 9.76 16.95 2.72
C CYS A 58 11.28 16.95 2.44
N PRO A 59 11.77 17.84 1.56
CA PRO A 59 13.19 17.89 1.17
C PRO A 59 14.15 18.12 2.34
N ASP A 60 13.71 18.77 3.40
CA ASP A 60 14.51 19.05 4.61
C ASP A 60 15.01 17.77 5.31
N LEU A 61 14.28 16.65 5.17
CA LEU A 61 14.67 15.35 5.70
C LEU A 61 15.89 14.76 4.98
N THR A 62 16.23 15.23 3.77
CA THR A 62 17.34 14.69 2.98
C THR A 62 18.67 14.80 3.74
N ARG A 63 18.87 15.91 4.45
CA ARG A 63 20.12 16.17 5.19
C ARG A 63 20.28 15.22 6.38
N SER A 64 19.20 14.95 7.11
CA SER A 64 19.23 14.09 8.29
C SER A 64 19.23 12.60 7.91
N ALA A 65 18.47 12.22 6.87
CA ALA A 65 18.35 10.84 6.43
C ALA A 65 19.57 10.34 5.61
N LEU A 66 20.20 11.20 4.82
CA LEU A 66 21.31 10.85 3.92
C LEU A 66 22.53 11.79 4.10
N PRO A 67 23.09 11.95 5.32
CA PRO A 67 24.07 13.01 5.62
C PRO A 67 25.37 12.89 4.80
N ASN A 68 25.84 11.66 4.58
CA ASN A 68 27.05 11.39 3.80
C ASN A 68 26.87 11.75 2.33
N LEU A 69 25.71 11.41 1.75
CA LEU A 69 25.41 11.69 0.35
C LEU A 69 25.10 13.17 0.14
N TRP A 70 24.40 13.80 1.09
CA TRP A 70 24.19 15.25 1.10
C TRP A 70 25.51 16.04 1.09
N THR A 71 26.47 15.63 1.92
CA THR A 71 27.79 16.27 1.97
C THR A 71 28.56 16.09 0.67
N LYS A 72 28.55 14.87 0.11
CA LYS A 72 29.18 14.58 -1.19
C LYS A 72 28.57 15.40 -2.32
N ALA A 73 27.23 15.46 -2.40
CA ALA A 73 26.51 16.19 -3.44
C ALA A 73 26.77 17.71 -3.37
N ARG A 74 26.88 18.29 -2.16
CA ARG A 74 27.22 19.71 -2.01
C ARG A 74 28.69 20.03 -2.31
N GLY A 75 29.59 19.08 -2.10
CA GLY A 75 31.03 19.26 -2.35
C GLY A 75 31.43 19.10 -3.81
N THR A 76 30.54 18.58 -4.66
CA THR A 76 30.79 18.38 -6.10
C THR A 76 30.22 19.54 -6.92
N PRO A 77 31.01 20.21 -7.78
CA PRO A 77 30.48 21.20 -8.71
C PRO A 77 29.43 20.56 -9.63
N TRP A 78 28.28 21.21 -9.85
CA TRP A 78 27.18 20.65 -10.66
C TRP A 78 27.60 20.29 -12.10
N GLN A 79 28.66 20.91 -12.60
CA GLN A 79 29.24 20.71 -13.93
C GLN A 79 30.02 19.40 -14.03
N VAL A 80 30.49 18.86 -12.90
CA VAL A 80 31.15 17.56 -12.80
C VAL A 80 30.04 16.58 -12.46
N GLY A 81 29.26 16.17 -13.46
CA GLY A 81 28.14 15.23 -13.35
C GLY A 81 28.57 13.84 -12.89
N LYS A 82 29.07 13.72 -11.66
CA LYS A 82 29.29 12.45 -10.99
C LYS A 82 27.95 11.97 -10.48
N GLU A 83 27.44 10.91 -11.08
CA GLU A 83 26.34 10.15 -10.51
C GLU A 83 26.70 9.76 -9.07
N VAL A 84 25.95 10.31 -8.11
CA VAL A 84 26.06 9.89 -6.72
C VAL A 84 25.36 8.54 -6.62
N HIS A 85 26.15 7.46 -6.60
CA HIS A 85 25.60 6.12 -6.43
C HIS A 85 24.98 5.98 -5.03
N VAL A 86 23.66 5.81 -4.98
CA VAL A 86 22.91 5.52 -3.76
C VAL A 86 22.69 4.02 -3.67
N SER A 87 23.34 3.35 -2.72
CA SER A 87 23.20 1.90 -2.54
C SER A 87 21.89 1.53 -1.84
N ASP A 88 21.39 0.31 -2.06
CA ASP A 88 20.16 -0.18 -1.39
C ASP A 88 20.29 -0.18 0.14
N ARG A 89 21.51 -0.40 0.64
CA ARG A 89 21.83 -0.30 2.06
C ARG A 89 21.64 1.12 2.58
N ASP A 90 22.07 2.13 1.83
CA ASP A 90 21.92 3.53 2.22
C ASP A 90 20.44 3.95 2.21
N VAL A 91 19.69 3.51 1.20
CA VAL A 91 18.24 3.76 1.10
C VAL A 91 17.52 3.14 2.30
N ARG A 92 17.78 1.87 2.61
CA ARG A 92 17.14 1.19 3.73
C ARG A 92 17.45 1.87 5.06
N LYS A 93 18.72 2.20 5.30
CA LYS A 93 19.14 2.91 6.52
C LYS A 93 18.47 4.28 6.64
N ALA A 94 18.40 5.04 5.55
CA ALA A 94 17.75 6.34 5.54
C ALA A 94 16.24 6.23 5.82
N PHE A 95 15.58 5.25 5.23
CA PHE A 95 14.16 4.99 5.49
C PHE A 95 13.92 4.58 6.95
N ASP A 96 14.69 3.62 7.48
CA ASP A 96 14.55 3.18 8.87
C ASP A 96 14.82 4.33 9.85
N TYR A 97 15.80 5.18 9.56
CA TYR A 97 16.06 6.40 10.32
C TYR A 97 14.85 7.35 10.33
N ILE A 98 14.18 7.58 9.19
CA ILE A 98 12.98 8.43 9.12
C ILE A 98 11.85 7.84 9.97
N VAL A 99 11.61 6.53 9.85
CA VAL A 99 10.57 5.84 10.64
C VAL A 99 10.86 5.94 12.14
N GLU A 100 12.12 5.81 12.56
CA GLU A 100 12.50 5.88 13.99
C GLU A 100 12.51 7.31 14.53
N SER A 101 13.04 8.26 13.77
CA SER A 101 13.09 9.68 14.13
C SER A 101 11.71 10.33 14.18
N SER A 102 10.69 9.74 13.54
CA SER A 102 9.31 10.18 13.66
C SER A 102 8.81 10.24 15.11
N LYS A 103 9.35 9.41 16.02
CA LYS A 103 9.03 9.48 17.45
C LYS A 103 9.51 10.75 18.14
N THR A 104 10.63 11.29 17.65
CA THR A 104 11.29 12.45 18.24
C THR A 104 10.85 13.75 17.57
N ASP A 105 10.50 13.68 16.30
CA ASP A 105 9.95 14.81 15.54
C ASP A 105 8.44 14.63 15.40
N ASP A 106 7.72 15.00 16.46
CA ASP A 106 6.26 14.91 16.61
C ASP A 106 5.49 15.82 15.61
N LYS A 107 6.20 16.47 14.68
CA LYS A 107 5.63 17.34 13.65
C LYS A 107 5.21 16.60 12.40
N LEU A 108 5.69 15.36 12.18
CA LEU A 108 5.42 14.62 10.95
C LEU A 108 4.63 13.34 11.22
N GLY A 109 3.65 13.08 10.36
CA GLY A 109 2.94 11.81 10.26
C GLY A 109 3.12 11.25 8.86
N PHE A 110 3.29 9.93 8.75
CA PHE A 110 3.54 9.27 7.48
C PHE A 110 2.38 8.32 7.15
N CYS A 111 1.92 8.35 5.90
CA CYS A 111 0.99 7.37 5.38
C CYS A 111 1.59 6.68 4.14
N PHE A 112 1.78 5.36 4.24
CA PHE A 112 2.32 4.56 3.15
C PHE A 112 1.25 3.69 2.52
N PHE A 113 1.07 3.85 1.21
CA PHE A 113 0.22 2.98 0.39
C PHE A 113 1.08 1.93 -0.31
N ILE A 114 0.84 0.65 -0.07
CA ILE A 114 1.60 -0.45 -0.69
C ILE A 114 0.63 -1.45 -1.32
N ASP A 115 0.56 -1.48 -2.64
CA ASP A 115 -0.34 -2.37 -3.38
C ASP A 115 0.39 -3.62 -3.87
N GLY A 116 -0.31 -4.75 -3.89
CA GLY A 116 0.16 -6.01 -4.47
C GLY A 116 1.23 -6.71 -3.64
N LEU A 117 1.08 -6.83 -2.31
CA LEU A 117 2.10 -7.52 -1.49
C LEU A 117 2.41 -8.95 -1.97
N ASP A 118 1.43 -9.64 -2.55
CA ASP A 118 1.58 -10.98 -3.15
C ASP A 118 2.43 -10.98 -4.43
N GLU A 119 2.60 -9.83 -5.08
CA GLU A 119 3.41 -9.64 -6.28
C GLU A 119 4.89 -9.37 -5.97
N LEU A 120 5.28 -9.28 -4.69
CA LEU A 120 6.68 -9.25 -4.29
C LEU A 120 7.37 -10.54 -4.74
N GLU A 121 8.51 -10.39 -5.41
CA GLU A 121 9.39 -11.49 -5.79
C GLU A 121 10.01 -12.13 -4.54
N ASN A 122 9.63 -13.37 -4.26
CA ASN A 122 10.23 -14.16 -3.18
C ASN A 122 11.67 -14.52 -3.54
N THR A 123 12.58 -14.34 -2.59
CA THR A 123 13.97 -14.79 -2.69
C THR A 123 14.27 -15.85 -1.62
N SER A 124 15.41 -16.52 -1.72
CA SER A 124 15.88 -17.43 -0.66
C SER A 124 16.11 -16.74 0.68
N GLU A 125 16.23 -15.41 0.69
CA GLU A 125 16.55 -14.61 1.87
C GLU A 125 15.35 -13.82 2.40
N PHE A 126 14.29 -13.66 1.60
CA PHE A 126 13.16 -12.82 1.96
C PHE A 126 11.85 -13.34 1.37
N SER A 127 10.92 -13.68 2.27
CA SER A 127 9.61 -14.21 1.95
C SER A 127 8.49 -13.20 2.20
N HIS A 128 7.28 -13.52 1.75
CA HIS A 128 6.07 -12.78 2.13
C HIS A 128 5.84 -12.71 3.65
N GLY A 129 6.27 -13.71 4.42
CA GLY A 129 6.17 -13.70 5.89
C GLY A 129 7.12 -12.67 6.52
N ASP A 130 8.32 -12.51 5.94
CA ASP A 130 9.28 -11.48 6.35
C ASP A 130 8.76 -10.08 6.00
N LEU A 131 8.06 -9.93 4.86
CA LEU A 131 7.39 -8.69 4.50
C LEU A 131 6.34 -8.29 5.53
N VAL A 132 5.48 -9.21 5.95
CA VAL A 132 4.46 -8.93 6.97
C VAL A 132 5.12 -8.54 8.30
N SER A 133 6.17 -9.26 8.70
CA SER A 133 6.94 -8.97 9.91
C SER A 133 7.54 -7.57 9.85
N LEU A 134 8.14 -7.20 8.71
CA LEU A 134 8.71 -5.88 8.45
C LEU A 134 7.67 -4.75 8.55
N LEU A 135 6.49 -4.93 7.94
CA LEU A 135 5.42 -3.93 7.99
C LEU A 135 4.89 -3.73 9.41
N ASN A 136 4.71 -4.83 10.16
CA ASN A 136 4.33 -4.77 11.56
C ASN A 136 5.42 -4.09 12.42
N ASP A 137 6.70 -4.34 12.11
CA ASP A 137 7.82 -3.64 12.76
C ASP A 137 7.80 -2.14 12.50
N TRP A 138 7.52 -1.70 11.27
CA TRP A 138 7.39 -0.27 10.96
C TRP A 138 6.29 0.38 11.79
N HIS A 139 5.12 -0.28 11.86
CA HIS A 139 4.01 0.23 12.66
C HIS A 139 4.40 0.33 14.14
N ARG A 140 4.94 -0.75 14.75
CA ARG A 140 5.38 -0.77 16.15
C ARG A 140 6.44 0.28 16.44
N ARG A 141 7.47 0.37 15.58
CA ARG A 141 8.57 1.31 15.73
C ARG A 141 8.16 2.76 15.47
N SER A 142 7.03 3.03 14.85
CA SER A 142 6.56 4.41 14.65
C SER A 142 5.80 4.99 15.85
N SER A 143 5.36 4.15 16.79
CA SER A 143 4.53 4.60 17.94
C SER A 143 3.32 5.47 17.53
N GLY A 144 2.66 5.13 16.40
CA GLY A 144 1.48 5.83 15.91
C GLY A 144 1.75 6.99 14.94
N HIS A 145 3.01 7.18 14.49
CA HIS A 145 3.36 8.18 13.48
C HIS A 145 3.27 7.65 12.05
N VAL A 146 3.25 6.32 11.87
CA VAL A 146 3.13 5.68 10.55
C VAL A 146 1.80 4.95 10.45
N LYS A 147 1.04 5.30 9.40
CA LYS A 147 -0.12 4.54 8.93
C LYS A 147 0.25 3.76 7.68
N LEU A 148 -0.04 2.46 7.69
CA LEU A 148 0.15 1.59 6.55
C LEU A 148 -1.22 1.25 5.96
N VAL A 149 -1.36 1.44 4.65
CA VAL A 149 -2.52 1.01 3.88
C VAL A 149 -2.00 0.07 2.82
N VAL A 150 -2.24 -1.22 3.02
CA VAL A 150 -1.67 -2.28 2.17
C VAL A 150 -2.76 -3.11 1.53
N SER A 151 -2.49 -3.65 0.35
CA SER A 151 -3.39 -4.57 -0.35
C SER A 151 -2.64 -5.76 -0.94
N SER A 152 -3.30 -6.91 -0.96
CA SER A 152 -2.80 -8.16 -1.53
C SER A 152 -3.98 -9.03 -1.97
N ARG A 153 -3.69 -10.09 -2.73
CA ARG A 153 -4.59 -11.25 -2.82
C ARG A 153 -4.69 -11.96 -1.47
N GLU A 154 -5.73 -12.76 -1.32
CA GLU A 154 -5.99 -13.56 -0.11
C GLU A 154 -5.10 -14.80 -0.09
N HIS A 155 -3.87 -14.62 0.41
CA HIS A 155 -2.96 -15.71 0.74
C HIS A 155 -2.87 -15.86 2.26
N ASN A 156 -2.76 -17.10 2.74
CA ASN A 156 -2.72 -17.42 4.18
C ASN A 156 -1.70 -16.57 4.95
N VAL A 157 -0.52 -16.33 4.37
CA VAL A 157 0.52 -15.49 4.98
C VAL A 157 0.05 -14.07 5.36
N PHE A 158 -0.82 -13.47 4.55
CA PHE A 158 -1.39 -12.14 4.82
C PHE A 158 -2.64 -12.21 5.69
N VAL A 159 -3.44 -13.27 5.52
CA VAL A 159 -4.65 -13.52 6.32
C VAL A 159 -4.29 -13.77 7.79
N ASP A 160 -3.26 -14.57 8.03
CA ASP A 160 -2.78 -14.95 9.36
C ASP A 160 -1.88 -13.87 9.97
N GLY A 161 -1.18 -13.11 9.11
CA GLY A 161 -0.19 -12.12 9.51
C GLY A 161 -0.75 -10.73 9.89
N PHE A 162 -2.00 -10.42 9.50
CA PHE A 162 -2.68 -9.17 9.83
C PHE A 162 -3.98 -9.41 10.62
N SER A 163 -4.28 -8.54 11.59
CA SER A 163 -5.49 -8.66 12.42
C SER A 163 -6.76 -8.56 11.60
N THR A 164 -7.74 -9.43 11.87
CA THR A 164 -9.08 -9.39 11.24
C THR A 164 -9.77 -8.04 11.41
N SER A 165 -9.57 -7.35 12.54
CA SER A 165 -10.16 -6.03 12.79
C SER A 165 -9.59 -4.90 11.92
N GLN A 166 -8.46 -5.13 11.25
CA GLN A 166 -7.76 -4.17 10.40
C GLN A 166 -7.79 -4.57 8.93
N ARG A 167 -8.59 -5.58 8.56
CA ARG A 167 -8.72 -6.08 7.20
C ARG A 167 -10.05 -5.68 6.59
N ILE A 168 -10.00 -5.40 5.30
CA ILE A 168 -11.16 -5.08 4.46
C ILE A 168 -11.18 -6.11 3.34
N CYS A 169 -12.11 -7.06 3.42
CA CYS A 169 -12.31 -8.08 2.38
C CYS A 169 -13.26 -7.51 1.32
N LEU A 170 -12.71 -7.10 0.17
CA LEU A 170 -13.51 -6.45 -0.88
C LEU A 170 -14.67 -7.33 -1.35
N HIS A 171 -14.46 -8.65 -1.42
CA HIS A 171 -15.47 -9.58 -1.88
C HIS A 171 -16.69 -9.65 -0.95
N GLU A 172 -16.50 -9.45 0.36
CA GLU A 172 -17.59 -9.40 1.34
C GLU A 172 -18.40 -8.10 1.19
N ILE A 173 -17.72 -6.98 0.92
CA ILE A 173 -18.34 -5.66 0.80
C ILE A 173 -19.16 -5.55 -0.49
N THR A 174 -18.63 -6.05 -1.61
CA THR A 174 -19.31 -5.97 -2.91
C THR A 174 -20.48 -6.95 -3.04
N ARG A 175 -20.62 -7.90 -2.12
CA ARG A 175 -21.61 -8.98 -2.22
C ARG A 175 -23.03 -8.46 -2.44
N TRP A 176 -23.43 -7.45 -1.67
CA TRP A 176 -24.76 -6.87 -1.76
C TRP A 176 -25.01 -6.20 -3.13
N ASP A 177 -24.03 -5.47 -3.64
CA ASP A 177 -24.15 -4.83 -4.95
C ASP A 177 -24.23 -5.87 -6.09
N LEU A 178 -23.49 -6.97 -5.97
CA LEU A 178 -23.55 -8.09 -6.92
C LEU A 178 -24.91 -8.79 -6.89
N GLU A 179 -25.47 -9.01 -5.69
CA GLU A 179 -26.81 -9.59 -5.53
C GLU A 179 -27.88 -8.71 -6.16
N ARG A 180 -27.80 -7.40 -5.92
CA ARG A 180 -28.72 -6.42 -6.50
C ARG A 180 -28.60 -6.39 -8.02
N PHE A 181 -27.39 -6.24 -8.55
CA PHE A 181 -27.14 -6.22 -9.99
C PHE A 181 -27.65 -7.49 -10.69
N SER A 182 -27.39 -8.66 -10.10
CA SER A 182 -27.85 -9.95 -10.64
C SER A 182 -29.38 -10.06 -10.64
N LYS A 183 -30.04 -9.63 -9.55
CA LYS A 183 -31.51 -9.63 -9.47
C LYS A 183 -32.14 -8.73 -10.51
N ASP A 184 -31.58 -7.54 -10.72
CA ASP A 184 -32.07 -6.58 -11.70
C ASP A 184 -31.94 -7.13 -13.14
N LYS A 185 -30.84 -7.83 -13.45
CA LYS A 185 -30.61 -8.44 -14.76
C LYS A 185 -31.45 -9.69 -15.02
N LEU A 186 -31.78 -10.45 -13.97
CA LEU A 186 -32.59 -11.67 -14.05
C LEU A 186 -34.08 -11.42 -13.77
N ASN A 187 -34.54 -10.17 -13.90
CA ASN A 187 -35.93 -9.79 -13.63
C ASN A 187 -36.97 -10.50 -14.53
N GLY A 188 -36.55 -11.05 -15.68
CA GLY A 188 -37.40 -11.83 -16.58
C GLY A 188 -37.79 -13.22 -16.06
N ILE A 189 -37.15 -13.71 -15.00
CA ILE A 189 -37.51 -14.99 -14.36
C ILE A 189 -38.71 -14.77 -13.44
N GLN A 190 -39.86 -15.34 -13.79
CA GLN A 190 -41.11 -15.13 -13.03
C GLN A 190 -41.09 -15.76 -11.63
N SER A 191 -40.41 -16.90 -11.46
CA SER A 191 -40.28 -17.52 -10.14
C SER A 191 -39.20 -16.82 -9.32
N SER A 192 -39.62 -16.12 -8.27
CA SER A 192 -38.71 -15.43 -7.34
C SER A 192 -37.74 -16.39 -6.66
N GLN A 193 -38.20 -17.59 -6.30
CA GLN A 193 -37.38 -18.60 -5.65
C GLN A 193 -36.25 -19.08 -6.57
N VAL A 194 -36.57 -19.40 -7.83
CA VAL A 194 -35.57 -19.82 -8.83
C VAL A 194 -34.57 -18.70 -9.12
N ARG A 195 -35.06 -17.46 -9.23
CA ARG A 195 -34.20 -16.29 -9.43
C ARG A 195 -33.22 -16.12 -8.28
N ASP A 196 -33.70 -16.17 -7.04
CA ASP A 196 -32.87 -15.93 -5.86
C ASP A 196 -31.83 -17.06 -5.67
N GLU A 197 -32.16 -18.31 -6.00
CA GLU A 197 -31.19 -19.42 -6.03
C GLU A 197 -30.10 -19.24 -7.08
N ILE A 198 -30.46 -18.78 -8.29
CA ILE A 198 -29.50 -18.51 -9.36
C ILE A 198 -28.60 -17.35 -8.97
N VAL A 199 -29.17 -16.26 -8.45
CA VAL A 199 -28.42 -15.09 -7.96
C VAL A 199 -27.42 -15.53 -6.89
N TYR A 200 -27.86 -16.30 -5.90
CA TYR A 200 -26.97 -16.80 -4.85
C TYR A 200 -25.77 -17.55 -5.44
N LYS A 201 -26.01 -18.49 -6.36
CA LYS A 201 -24.93 -19.27 -7.01
C LYS A 201 -23.99 -18.40 -7.85
N ILE A 202 -24.53 -17.40 -8.55
CA ILE A 202 -23.72 -16.47 -9.37
C ILE A 202 -22.82 -15.65 -8.46
N VAL A 203 -23.38 -15.04 -7.42
CA VAL A 203 -22.63 -14.18 -6.49
C VAL A 203 -21.59 -14.98 -5.71
N GLU A 204 -21.96 -16.17 -5.23
CA GLU A 204 -21.03 -17.08 -4.55
C GLU A 204 -19.86 -17.43 -5.48
N LYS A 205 -20.12 -17.83 -6.73
CA LYS A 205 -19.05 -18.19 -7.67
C LYS A 205 -18.23 -17.01 -8.17
N ALA A 206 -18.80 -15.81 -8.18
CA ALA A 206 -18.10 -14.62 -8.62
C ALA A 206 -17.04 -14.13 -7.63
N GLN A 207 -17.12 -14.55 -6.36
CA GLN A 207 -16.12 -14.24 -5.32
C GLN A 207 -15.82 -12.73 -5.26
N GLY A 208 -16.86 -11.89 -5.32
CA GLY A 208 -16.71 -10.43 -5.28
C GLY A 208 -16.37 -9.74 -6.60
N ILE A 209 -16.15 -10.49 -7.69
CA ILE A 209 -15.71 -9.92 -8.96
C ILE A 209 -16.90 -9.64 -9.88
N PHE A 210 -17.18 -8.35 -10.10
CA PHE A 210 -18.26 -7.87 -11.00
C PHE A 210 -18.16 -8.40 -12.43
N PHE A 211 -16.94 -8.60 -12.93
CA PHE A 211 -16.73 -9.14 -14.27
C PHE A 211 -17.39 -10.51 -14.46
N TRP A 212 -17.23 -11.42 -13.50
CA TRP A 212 -17.82 -12.77 -13.59
C TRP A 212 -19.33 -12.75 -13.52
N VAL A 213 -19.91 -11.90 -12.68
CA VAL A 213 -21.37 -11.72 -12.64
C VAL A 213 -21.87 -11.19 -13.97
N THR A 214 -21.25 -10.13 -14.49
CA THR A 214 -21.63 -9.50 -15.76
C THR A 214 -21.59 -10.51 -16.91
N LEU A 215 -20.56 -11.35 -16.99
CA LEU A 215 -20.44 -12.36 -18.04
C LEU A 215 -21.63 -13.35 -18.06
N VAL A 216 -22.21 -13.66 -16.90
CA VAL A 216 -23.26 -14.69 -16.77
C VAL A 216 -24.67 -14.09 -16.96
N VAL A 217 -24.88 -12.83 -16.56
CA VAL A 217 -26.21 -12.19 -16.57
C VAL A 217 -26.44 -11.24 -17.75
N THR A 218 -25.48 -11.14 -18.67
CA THR A 218 -25.58 -10.35 -19.91
C THR A 218 -25.78 -11.29 -21.09
#